data_AF-A0A9E1IZU0-F1
#
_entry.id   AF-A0A9E1IZU0-F1
#
_cell.length_a   1.000
_cell.length_b   1.000
_cell.length_c   1.000
_cell.angle_alpha   90.00
_cell.angle_beta   90.00
_cell.angle_gamma   90.00
#
_symmetry.space_group_name_H-M   'P 1'
#
loop_
_entity.id
_entity.type
_entity.pdbx_description
1 polymer ?
#
loop_
_entity_poly.entity_id
_entity_poly.type
_entity_poly.pdbx_seq_one_letter_code
_entity_poly.pdbx_strand_id
1 'polypeptide(L)'
;MGKDRHFDFKKVQIENYLKAEFKKKFKSNGKISLRKRQKFISEVTQKIAKRFGKDVLVLIDFARNGFCSVVSPAETESTDKGKLVKSFSHPQVFYTSHCVERFSERMESQENCIIKLDAFFSDALSTYGENDGFLTCPDGVFAFDLIEGRLIVKTYINFDLLSDDQIKQFYGLGMISMLPREYATKDIISGTDFILADEHEEFFNK
;
A
#
# COMPACT_ATOMS: atom_id res chain seq x y z
N MET A 1 16.29 -24.82 11.14
CA MET A 1 15.29 -23.84 10.65
C MET A 1 13.90 -24.28 11.09
N GLY A 2 13.49 -23.92 12.31
CA GLY A 2 12.11 -24.16 12.72
C GLY A 2 11.24 -23.12 12.01
N LYS A 3 10.33 -23.54 11.14
CA LYS A 3 9.15 -22.71 10.84
C LYS A 3 8.58 -22.32 12.19
N ASP A 4 8.63 -21.04 12.50
CA ASP A 4 8.22 -20.53 13.79
C ASP A 4 6.71 -20.74 13.92
N ARG A 5 6.29 -21.93 14.40
CA ARG A 5 4.89 -22.30 14.64
C ARG A 5 4.20 -21.25 15.52
N HIS A 6 4.98 -20.46 16.24
CA HIS A 6 4.53 -19.35 17.04
C HIS A 6 4.04 -18.17 16.19
N PHE A 7 4.70 -17.84 15.07
CA PHE A 7 4.22 -16.76 14.18
C PHE A 7 2.98 -17.18 13.41
N ASP A 8 2.89 -18.42 12.90
CA ASP A 8 1.67 -18.87 12.20
C ASP A 8 0.44 -18.83 13.12
N PHE A 9 0.60 -19.21 14.39
CA PHE A 9 -0.46 -19.09 15.38
C PHE A 9 -0.79 -17.62 15.72
N LYS A 10 0.23 -16.77 15.91
CA LYS A 10 0.04 -15.31 16.11
C LYS A 10 -0.62 -14.65 14.90
N LYS A 11 -0.29 -15.07 13.69
CA LYS A 11 -0.84 -14.57 12.44
C LYS A 11 -2.35 -14.75 12.41
N VAL A 12 -2.84 -15.96 12.71
CA VAL A 12 -4.28 -16.23 12.79
C VAL A 12 -4.96 -15.36 13.86
N GLN A 13 -4.32 -15.14 15.01
CA GLN A 13 -4.85 -14.25 16.05
C GLN A 13 -4.93 -12.79 15.60
N ILE A 14 -3.91 -12.31 14.90
CA ILE A 14 -3.84 -10.94 14.37
C ILE A 14 -4.90 -10.76 13.27
N GLU A 15 -5.01 -11.70 12.34
CA GLU A 15 -6.04 -11.67 11.28
C GLU A 15 -7.46 -11.67 11.86
N ASN A 16 -7.73 -12.49 12.88
CA ASN A 16 -9.03 -12.49 13.55
C ASN A 16 -9.32 -11.18 14.28
N TYR A 17 -8.30 -10.62 14.95
CA TYR A 17 -8.41 -9.31 15.59
C TYR A 17 -8.70 -8.20 14.57
N LEU A 18 -7.98 -8.20 13.45
CA LEU A 18 -8.17 -7.26 12.34
C LEU A 18 -9.57 -7.33 11.76
N LYS A 19 -10.05 -8.53 11.45
CA LYS A 19 -11.42 -8.73 10.94
C LYS A 19 -12.46 -8.21 11.93
N ALA A 20 -12.26 -8.39 13.23
CA ALA A 20 -13.15 -7.86 14.25
C ALA A 20 -13.11 -6.32 14.32
N GLU A 21 -11.92 -5.72 14.32
CA GLU A 21 -11.78 -4.25 14.32
C GLU A 21 -12.34 -3.62 13.03
N PHE A 22 -12.15 -4.27 11.88
CA PHE A 22 -12.71 -3.84 10.60
C PHE A 22 -14.23 -3.83 10.66
N LYS A 23 -14.86 -4.93 11.07
CA LYS A 23 -16.33 -5.04 11.20
C LYS A 23 -16.90 -4.04 12.22
N LYS A 24 -16.17 -3.72 13.28
CA LYS A 24 -16.58 -2.69 14.26
C LYS A 24 -16.62 -1.30 13.63
N LYS A 25 -15.62 -0.96 12.81
CA LYS A 25 -15.46 0.37 12.21
C LYS A 25 -16.33 0.54 10.97
N PHE A 26 -16.36 -0.47 10.10
CA PHE A 26 -17.05 -0.47 8.81
C PHE A 26 -18.20 -1.48 8.87
N LYS A 27 -19.37 -0.99 9.28
CA LYS A 27 -20.59 -1.80 9.44
C LYS A 27 -21.36 -2.02 8.13
N SER A 28 -21.10 -1.19 7.11
CA SER A 28 -21.72 -1.29 5.80
C SER A 28 -20.70 -1.71 4.75
N ASN A 29 -21.15 -2.48 3.75
CA ASN A 29 -20.34 -2.87 2.59
C ASN A 29 -20.19 -1.72 1.57
N GLY A 30 -20.29 -0.48 2.03
CA GLY A 30 -20.15 0.70 1.19
C GLY A 30 -18.68 0.97 0.86
N LYS A 31 -18.44 1.71 -0.21
CA LYS A 31 -17.09 2.15 -0.60
C LYS A 31 -16.44 2.94 0.55
N ILE A 32 -15.25 2.53 0.96
CA ILE A 32 -14.48 3.19 2.02
C ILE A 32 -13.50 4.17 1.36
N SER A 33 -13.64 5.46 1.67
CA SER A 33 -12.75 6.49 1.13
C SER A 33 -11.31 6.32 1.62
N LEU A 34 -10.34 6.73 0.80
CA LEU A 34 -8.92 6.63 1.09
C LEU A 34 -8.55 7.15 2.49
N ARG A 35 -9.02 8.36 2.83
CA ARG A 35 -8.76 8.98 4.14
C ARG A 35 -9.21 8.09 5.30
N LYS A 36 -10.35 7.39 5.14
CA LYS A 36 -10.84 6.43 6.14
C LYS A 36 -9.97 5.17 6.17
N ARG A 37 -9.48 4.70 5.02
CA ARG A 37 -8.54 3.56 4.91
C ARG A 37 -7.22 3.86 5.63
N GLN A 38 -6.57 4.97 5.28
CA GLN A 38 -5.31 5.42 5.90
C GLN A 38 -5.44 5.61 7.41
N LYS A 39 -6.51 6.28 7.85
CA LYS A 39 -6.79 6.45 9.28
C LYS A 39 -6.98 5.10 9.99
N PHE A 40 -7.70 4.16 9.37
CA PHE A 40 -7.90 2.83 9.94
C PHE A 40 -6.59 2.03 10.00
N ILE A 41 -5.77 2.04 8.95
CA ILE A 41 -4.45 1.38 8.93
C ILE A 41 -3.59 1.94 10.07
N SER A 42 -3.50 3.26 10.23
CA SER A 42 -2.73 3.89 11.31
C SER A 42 -3.24 3.48 12.69
N GLU A 43 -4.56 3.59 12.93
CA GLU A 43 -5.18 3.20 14.20
C GLU A 43 -4.93 1.72 14.53
N VAL A 44 -5.12 0.83 13.55
CA VAL A 44 -5.05 -0.62 13.79
C VAL A 44 -3.61 -1.10 13.92
N THR A 45 -2.67 -0.50 13.18
CA THR A 45 -1.23 -0.77 13.30
C THR A 45 -0.77 -0.45 14.72
N GLN A 46 -1.19 0.68 15.29
CA GLN A 46 -0.86 1.02 16.69
C GLN A 46 -1.46 0.03 17.70
N LYS A 47 -2.71 -0.41 17.50
CA LYS A 47 -3.35 -1.38 18.39
C LYS A 47 -2.67 -2.75 18.32
N ILE A 48 -2.29 -3.18 17.12
CA ILE A 48 -1.59 -4.45 16.89
C ILE A 48 -0.19 -4.38 17.48
N ALA A 49 0.53 -3.28 17.26
CA ALA A 49 1.85 -3.05 17.86
C ALA A 49 1.81 -3.18 19.39
N LYS A 50 0.79 -2.60 20.03
CA LYS A 50 0.59 -2.68 21.49
C LYS A 50 0.23 -4.09 21.97
N ARG A 51 -0.53 -4.86 21.18
CA ARG A 51 -1.08 -6.16 21.60
C ARG A 51 -0.19 -7.35 21.24
N PHE A 52 0.49 -7.28 20.10
CA PHE A 52 1.20 -8.40 19.49
C PHE A 52 2.69 -8.14 19.25
N GLY A 53 3.15 -6.89 19.40
CA GLY A 53 4.55 -6.47 19.16
C GLY A 53 4.68 -5.53 17.95
N LYS A 54 5.70 -4.66 17.98
CA LYS A 54 5.87 -3.55 17.01
C LYS A 54 6.18 -3.99 15.59
N ASP A 55 6.53 -5.25 15.40
CA ASP A 55 7.16 -5.70 14.19
C ASP A 55 6.19 -6.46 13.27
N VAL A 56 4.92 -6.08 13.23
CA VAL A 56 3.96 -6.68 12.30
C VAL A 56 3.44 -5.63 11.32
N LEU A 57 3.62 -5.88 10.02
CA LEU A 57 2.96 -5.10 8.98
C LEU A 57 1.64 -5.77 8.59
N VAL A 58 0.59 -4.96 8.52
CA VAL A 58 -0.73 -5.40 8.10
C VAL A 58 -1.07 -4.80 6.76
N LEU A 59 -1.38 -5.67 5.80
CA LEU A 59 -1.90 -5.30 4.50
C LEU A 59 -3.40 -5.59 4.51
N ILE A 60 -4.21 -4.57 4.22
CA ILE A 60 -5.67 -4.64 4.32
C ILE A 60 -6.27 -4.36 2.97
N ASP A 61 -6.96 -5.37 2.43
CA ASP A 61 -7.77 -5.25 1.24
C ASP A 61 -9.18 -4.77 1.62
N PHE A 62 -9.41 -3.48 1.38
CA PHE A 62 -10.69 -2.84 1.69
C PHE A 62 -11.80 -3.22 0.69
N ALA A 63 -11.45 -3.65 -0.52
CA ALA A 63 -12.42 -4.12 -1.52
C ALA A 63 -12.98 -5.50 -1.14
N ARG A 64 -12.17 -6.35 -0.52
CA ARG A 64 -12.57 -7.70 -0.06
C ARG A 64 -12.95 -7.76 1.41
N ASN A 65 -13.68 -6.75 1.90
CA ASN A 65 -14.21 -6.67 3.27
C ASN A 65 -13.14 -6.83 4.37
N GLY A 66 -11.95 -6.27 4.16
CA GLY A 66 -10.87 -6.34 5.14
C GLY A 66 -10.13 -7.67 5.14
N PHE A 67 -10.08 -8.36 3.99
CA PHE A 67 -9.12 -9.46 3.82
C PHE A 67 -7.73 -8.94 4.14
N CYS A 68 -7.03 -9.61 5.04
CA CYS A 68 -5.76 -9.15 5.55
C CYS A 68 -4.66 -10.15 5.26
N SER A 69 -3.54 -9.64 4.77
CA SER A 69 -2.28 -10.36 4.77
C SER A 69 -1.41 -9.75 5.86
N VAL A 70 -0.85 -10.61 6.71
CA VAL A 70 0.02 -10.20 7.82
C VAL A 70 1.44 -10.64 7.50
N VAL A 71 2.37 -9.70 7.63
CA VAL A 71 3.77 -9.84 7.25
C VAL A 71 4.61 -9.76 8.53
N SER A 72 5.38 -10.81 8.82
CA SER A 72 6.32 -10.85 9.95
C SER A 72 7.65 -10.19 9.60
N PRO A 73 8.46 -9.80 10.60
CA PRO A 73 9.88 -9.59 10.38
C PRO A 73 10.52 -10.95 10.10
N ALA A 74 11.36 -11.02 9.09
CA ALA A 74 12.26 -12.15 8.95
C ALA A 74 13.55 -11.87 9.72
N GLU A 75 14.02 -12.84 10.52
CA GLU A 75 15.35 -12.81 11.13
C GLU A 75 16.47 -13.28 10.18
N THR A 76 16.13 -13.60 8.92
CA THR A 76 17.06 -14.17 7.94
C THR A 76 17.38 -13.21 6.81
N GLU A 77 18.67 -13.09 6.49
CA GLU A 77 19.21 -12.20 5.46
C GLU A 77 19.16 -12.79 4.05
N SER A 78 19.06 -11.88 3.08
CA SER A 78 19.13 -11.96 1.61
C SER A 78 18.62 -13.21 0.87
N THR A 79 17.64 -12.99 0.00
CA THR A 79 17.26 -13.94 -1.07
C THR A 79 18.24 -13.87 -2.25
N ASP A 80 18.26 -14.89 -3.11
CA ASP A 80 19.08 -14.96 -4.35
C ASP A 80 18.79 -13.86 -5.40
N LYS A 81 17.82 -12.96 -5.16
CA LYS A 81 17.38 -11.91 -6.09
C LYS A 81 18.16 -10.58 -6.00
N GLY A 82 19.35 -10.57 -5.38
CA GLY A 82 20.19 -9.38 -5.18
C GLY A 82 20.12 -8.81 -3.75
N LYS A 83 20.93 -7.77 -3.47
CA LYS A 83 21.01 -7.17 -2.12
C LYS A 83 19.67 -6.51 -1.77
N LEU A 84 19.08 -6.95 -0.66
CA LEU A 84 17.87 -6.34 -0.11
C LEU A 84 18.23 -5.21 0.85
N VAL A 85 17.61 -4.06 0.67
CA VAL A 85 17.75 -2.86 1.49
C VAL A 85 16.50 -2.73 2.36
N LYS A 86 16.68 -2.54 3.67
CA LYS A 86 15.57 -2.44 4.63
C LYS A 86 14.93 -1.06 4.57
N SER A 87 13.61 -1.00 4.66
CA SER A 87 12.87 0.22 4.99
C SER A 87 13.22 0.68 6.42
N PHE A 88 13.24 1.99 6.66
CA PHE A 88 13.41 2.54 8.00
C PHE A 88 12.09 2.57 8.78
N SER A 89 10.98 2.73 8.05
CA SER A 89 9.64 2.90 8.63
C SER A 89 8.95 1.57 8.90
N HIS A 90 9.22 0.56 8.08
CA HIS A 90 8.56 -0.75 8.14
C HIS A 90 9.61 -1.87 8.11
N PRO A 91 9.98 -2.48 9.25
CA PRO A 91 11.02 -3.53 9.33
C PRO A 91 10.78 -4.77 8.45
N GLN A 92 9.55 -4.96 7.96
CA GLN A 92 9.11 -6.09 7.14
C GLN A 92 9.18 -5.79 5.64
N VAL A 93 9.50 -4.55 5.27
CA VAL A 93 9.56 -4.06 3.89
C VAL A 93 11.01 -3.99 3.44
N PHE A 94 11.27 -4.56 2.27
CA PHE A 94 12.58 -4.58 1.66
C PHE A 94 12.51 -4.03 0.25
N TYR A 95 13.43 -3.14 -0.09
CA TYR A 95 13.68 -2.66 -1.44
C TYR A 95 14.79 -3.50 -2.06
N THR A 96 14.65 -3.92 -3.31
CA THR A 96 15.81 -4.45 -4.05
C THR A 96 16.81 -3.33 -4.31
N SER A 97 18.11 -3.63 -4.38
CA SER A 97 19.14 -2.63 -4.72
C SER A 97 18.80 -1.87 -6.01
N HIS A 98 18.33 -2.60 -7.01
CA HIS A 98 17.86 -2.07 -8.28
C HIS A 98 16.69 -1.08 -8.14
N CYS A 99 15.75 -1.31 -7.21
CA CYS A 99 14.68 -0.36 -6.91
C CYS A 99 15.25 0.97 -6.38
N VAL A 100 16.21 0.88 -5.45
CA VAL A 100 16.82 2.05 -4.81
C VAL A 100 17.66 2.84 -5.80
N GLU A 101 18.48 2.16 -6.60
CA GLU A 101 19.32 2.77 -7.63
C GLU A 101 18.49 3.54 -8.66
N ARG A 102 17.48 2.88 -9.27
CA ARG A 102 16.59 3.55 -10.23
C ARG A 102 15.82 4.71 -9.64
N PHE A 103 15.36 4.59 -8.40
CA PHE A 103 14.67 5.68 -7.72
C PHE A 103 15.61 6.87 -7.52
N SER A 104 16.84 6.62 -7.08
CA SER A 104 17.85 7.65 -6.85
C SER A 104 18.22 8.39 -8.14
N GLU A 105 18.44 7.66 -9.24
CA GLU A 105 18.76 8.22 -10.56
C GLU A 105 17.64 9.13 -11.06
N ARG A 106 16.39 8.71 -10.90
CA ARG A 106 15.21 9.43 -11.43
C ARG A 106 14.81 10.64 -10.61
N MET A 107 15.04 10.62 -9.30
CA MET A 107 14.67 11.72 -8.39
C MET A 107 15.75 12.79 -8.28
N GLU A 108 16.88 12.65 -8.99
CA GLU A 108 18.06 13.55 -8.96
C GLU A 108 18.47 13.98 -7.53
N SER A 109 18.26 13.10 -6.55
CA SER A 109 18.36 13.46 -5.14
C SER A 109 19.68 12.99 -4.54
N GLN A 110 20.37 13.89 -3.83
CA GLN A 110 21.52 13.54 -3.00
C GLN A 110 21.14 13.10 -1.57
N GLU A 111 19.85 13.11 -1.24
CA GLU A 111 19.33 12.69 0.06
C GLU A 111 19.20 11.17 0.16
N ASN A 112 19.00 10.65 1.37
CA ASN A 112 18.73 9.24 1.59
C ASN A 112 17.40 8.84 0.92
N CYS A 113 17.50 8.29 -0.29
CA CYS A 113 16.39 7.88 -1.13
C CYS A 113 15.44 6.87 -0.46
N ILE A 114 15.92 6.13 0.54
CA ILE A 114 15.10 5.18 1.32
C ILE A 114 14.03 5.92 2.13
N ILE A 115 14.35 7.09 2.69
CA ILE A 115 13.38 7.88 3.50
C ILE A 115 12.23 8.38 2.60
N LYS A 116 12.56 8.82 1.38
CA LYS A 116 11.54 9.23 0.39
C LYS A 116 10.70 8.05 -0.09
N LEU A 117 11.34 6.92 -0.37
CA LEU A 117 10.65 5.67 -0.71
C LEU A 117 9.68 5.24 0.39
N ASP A 118 10.08 5.32 1.65
CA ASP A 118 9.24 5.00 2.80
C ASP A 118 8.00 5.90 2.90
N ALA A 119 8.16 7.20 2.63
CA ALA A 119 7.06 8.16 2.64
C ALA A 119 6.02 7.80 1.58
N PHE A 120 6.44 7.64 0.32
CA PHE A 120 5.57 7.22 -0.78
C PHE A 120 4.94 5.85 -0.55
N PHE A 121 5.71 4.90 -0.02
CA PHE A 121 5.23 3.56 0.27
C PHE A 121 4.13 3.56 1.34
N SER A 122 4.25 4.43 2.36
CA SER A 122 3.25 4.55 3.42
C SER A 122 1.88 4.99 2.90
N ASP A 123 1.84 5.88 1.90
CA ASP A 123 0.60 6.23 1.21
C ASP A 123 0.07 5.05 0.39
N ALA A 124 0.96 4.34 -0.29
CA ALA A 124 0.63 3.24 -1.18
C ALA A 124 0.00 2.03 -0.46
N LEU A 125 0.30 1.82 0.83
CA LEU A 125 -0.26 0.71 1.64
C LEU A 125 -1.79 0.65 1.63
N SER A 126 -2.45 1.80 1.51
CA SER A 126 -3.91 1.91 1.50
C SER A 126 -4.59 1.41 0.20
N THR A 127 -3.77 1.08 -0.80
CA THR A 127 -4.19 0.59 -2.13
C THR A 127 -4.03 -0.91 -2.29
N TYR A 128 -3.55 -1.60 -1.26
CA TYR A 128 -3.37 -3.05 -1.28
C TYR A 128 -4.68 -3.77 -1.62
N GLY A 129 -4.60 -4.71 -2.58
CA GLY A 129 -5.74 -5.50 -3.06
C GLY A 129 -6.57 -4.83 -4.16
N GLU A 130 -6.27 -3.58 -4.53
CA GLU A 130 -6.93 -2.91 -5.67
C GLU A 130 -6.31 -3.29 -7.01
N ASN A 131 -5.00 -3.55 -7.05
CA ASN A 131 -4.29 -4.05 -8.23
C ASN A 131 -3.27 -5.12 -7.83
N ASP A 132 -3.34 -6.29 -8.46
CA ASP A 132 -2.52 -7.43 -8.08
C ASP A 132 -1.04 -7.18 -8.36
N GLY A 133 -0.22 -7.24 -7.30
CA GLY A 133 1.23 -7.03 -7.39
C GLY A 133 1.67 -5.57 -7.47
N PHE A 134 0.74 -4.62 -7.39
CA PHE A 134 1.03 -3.18 -7.44
C PHE A 134 0.42 -2.41 -6.27
N LEU A 135 1.15 -1.41 -5.79
CA LEU A 135 0.66 -0.41 -4.83
C LEU A 135 0.84 0.97 -5.44
N THR A 136 -0.20 1.78 -5.39
CA THR A 136 -0.25 3.09 -6.05
C THR A 136 -0.12 4.21 -5.03
N CYS A 137 0.77 5.17 -5.27
CA CYS A 137 0.83 6.44 -4.54
C CYS A 137 0.52 7.60 -5.50
N PRO A 138 0.39 8.84 -5.01
CA PRO A 138 0.07 10.00 -5.88
C PRO A 138 1.06 10.21 -7.03
N ASP A 139 2.33 9.87 -6.83
CA ASP A 139 3.41 10.16 -7.79
C ASP A 139 3.90 8.92 -8.55
N GLY A 140 3.34 7.73 -8.30
CA GLY A 140 3.84 6.53 -8.96
C GLY A 140 3.26 5.21 -8.45
N VAL A 141 3.90 4.14 -8.90
CA VAL A 141 3.51 2.76 -8.60
C VAL A 141 4.71 1.94 -8.11
N PHE A 142 4.46 1.16 -7.05
CA PHE A 142 5.37 0.15 -6.54
C PHE A 142 4.96 -1.22 -7.04
N ALA A 143 5.88 -1.94 -7.68
CA ALA A 143 5.70 -3.36 -7.95
C ALA A 143 6.28 -4.19 -6.80
N PHE A 144 5.51 -5.14 -6.28
CA PHE A 144 5.91 -5.93 -5.11
C PHE A 144 5.61 -7.43 -5.24
N ASP A 145 6.33 -8.23 -4.45
CA ASP A 145 5.95 -9.61 -4.13
C ASP A 145 5.86 -9.81 -2.62
N LEU A 146 5.04 -10.78 -2.21
CA LEU A 146 5.08 -11.35 -0.86
C LEU A 146 5.92 -12.64 -0.89
N ILE A 147 7.13 -12.60 -0.32
CA ILE A 147 8.07 -13.72 -0.33
C ILE A 147 8.41 -14.08 1.12
N GLU A 148 8.12 -15.31 1.51
CA GLU A 148 8.45 -15.85 2.85
C GLU A 148 7.96 -14.95 4.01
N GLY A 149 6.78 -14.37 3.85
CA GLY A 149 6.22 -13.48 4.87
C GLY A 149 6.86 -12.10 4.96
N ARG A 150 7.59 -11.67 3.92
CA ARG A 150 8.13 -10.30 3.71
C ARG A 150 7.46 -9.63 2.53
N LEU A 151 7.41 -8.29 2.55
CA LEU A 151 7.03 -7.50 1.39
C LEU A 151 8.28 -7.01 0.67
N ILE A 152 8.51 -7.50 -0.54
CA ILE A 152 9.67 -7.15 -1.35
C ILE A 152 9.23 -6.24 -2.49
N VAL A 153 9.65 -4.98 -2.40
CA VAL A 153 9.46 -3.97 -3.44
C VAL A 153 10.55 -4.14 -4.49
N LYS A 154 10.14 -4.55 -5.70
CA LYS A 154 11.03 -4.84 -6.82
C LYS A 154 11.44 -3.58 -7.57
N THR A 155 10.51 -2.64 -7.73
CA THR A 155 10.77 -1.38 -8.44
C THR A 155 9.71 -0.36 -8.05
N TYR A 156 10.07 0.91 -8.19
CA TYR A 156 9.16 2.03 -8.24
C TYR A 156 9.15 2.61 -9.67
N ILE A 157 7.98 3.02 -10.14
CA ILE A 157 7.77 3.62 -11.45
C ILE A 157 7.07 4.97 -11.22
N ASN A 158 7.76 6.06 -11.55
CA ASN A 158 7.16 7.39 -11.55
C ASN A 158 6.15 7.47 -12.72
N PHE A 159 5.00 8.12 -12.50
CA PHE A 159 4.01 8.35 -13.54
C PHE A 159 4.54 9.14 -14.74
N ASP A 160 5.55 9.98 -14.59
CA ASP A 160 6.21 10.68 -15.71
C ASP A 160 6.79 9.72 -16.78
N LEU A 161 6.96 8.44 -16.43
CA LEU A 161 7.48 7.39 -17.32
C LEU A 161 6.38 6.54 -17.96
N LEU A 162 5.12 6.82 -17.66
CA LEU A 162 3.96 6.06 -18.10
C LEU A 162 3.03 6.95 -18.92
N SER A 163 2.36 6.37 -19.91
CA SER A 163 1.26 7.02 -20.60
C SER A 163 0.01 7.08 -19.72
N ASP A 164 -0.88 8.04 -19.95
CA ASP A 164 -2.16 8.17 -19.25
C ASP A 164 -2.95 6.85 -19.22
N ASP A 165 -2.96 6.10 -20.33
CA ASP A 165 -3.66 4.82 -20.42
C ASP A 165 -3.03 3.73 -19.57
N GLN A 166 -1.71 3.77 -19.37
CA GLN A 166 -1.03 2.89 -18.42
C GLN A 166 -1.31 3.30 -16.98
N ILE A 167 -1.31 4.61 -16.69
CA ILE A 167 -1.60 5.13 -15.35
C ILE A 167 -3.01 4.68 -14.93
N LYS A 168 -4.02 4.85 -15.79
CA LYS A 168 -5.41 4.46 -15.54
C LYS A 168 -5.58 2.98 -15.14
N GLN A 169 -4.72 2.08 -15.64
CA GLN A 169 -4.78 0.66 -15.29
C GLN A 169 -4.50 0.39 -13.80
N PHE A 170 -3.80 1.31 -13.12
CA PHE A 170 -3.48 1.19 -11.70
C PHE A 170 -4.57 1.75 -10.76
N TYR A 171 -5.62 2.37 -11.32
CA TYR A 171 -6.70 2.98 -10.55
C TYR A 171 -8.01 2.22 -10.76
N GLY A 172 -8.26 1.24 -9.88
CA GLY A 172 -9.55 0.58 -9.79
C GLY A 172 -10.68 1.52 -9.33
N LEU A 173 -11.93 1.03 -9.37
CA LEU A 173 -13.11 1.79 -8.93
C LEU A 173 -12.96 2.37 -7.51
N GLY A 174 -12.23 1.70 -6.62
CA GLY A 174 -11.91 2.13 -5.25
C GLY A 174 -11.00 3.35 -5.15
N MET A 175 -10.24 3.64 -6.21
CA MET A 175 -9.06 4.52 -6.21
C MET A 175 -9.19 5.73 -7.13
N ILE A 176 -10.32 5.91 -7.84
CA ILE A 176 -10.55 7.05 -8.75
C ILE A 176 -10.28 8.40 -8.07
N SER A 177 -10.58 8.54 -6.78
CA SER A 177 -10.30 9.76 -6.00
C SER A 177 -8.81 10.02 -5.72
N MET A 178 -7.92 9.07 -6.01
CA MET A 178 -6.45 9.21 -5.92
C MET A 178 -5.80 9.46 -7.27
N LEU A 179 -6.55 9.37 -8.36
CA LEU A 179 -6.01 9.69 -9.68
C LEU A 179 -5.63 11.18 -9.66
N PRO A 180 -4.36 11.54 -9.92
CA PRO A 180 -3.99 12.94 -10.02
C PRO A 180 -4.87 13.62 -11.06
N ARG A 181 -5.29 14.86 -10.77
CA ARG A 181 -6.30 15.58 -11.58
C ARG A 181 -5.91 15.67 -13.06
N GLU A 182 -4.61 15.71 -13.33
CA GLU A 182 -4.01 15.77 -14.67
C GLU A 182 -4.34 14.54 -15.54
N TYR A 183 -4.60 13.39 -14.91
CA TYR A 183 -4.93 12.14 -15.59
C TYR A 183 -6.44 11.81 -15.58
N ALA A 184 -7.25 12.64 -14.90
CA ALA A 184 -8.71 12.48 -14.80
C ALA A 184 -9.41 12.91 -16.10
N THR A 185 -9.42 12.03 -17.10
CA THR A 185 -10.21 12.24 -18.32
C THR A 185 -11.71 12.16 -18.03
N LYS A 186 -12.52 13.01 -18.70
CA LYS A 186 -13.99 13.07 -18.60
C LYS A 186 -14.71 11.71 -18.72
N ASP A 187 -14.11 10.75 -19.43
CA ASP A 187 -14.68 9.42 -19.65
C ASP A 187 -14.66 8.48 -18.43
N ILE A 188 -13.82 8.76 -17.42
CA ILE A 188 -13.81 7.98 -16.16
C ILE A 188 -14.93 8.49 -15.22
N ILE A 189 -15.23 9.78 -15.29
CA ILE A 189 -16.27 10.44 -14.49
C ILE A 189 -17.67 10.11 -15.03
N SER A 190 -17.81 9.91 -16.35
CA SER A 190 -19.09 9.57 -16.99
C SER A 190 -19.56 8.14 -16.75
N GLY A 191 -18.70 7.26 -16.23
CA GLY A 191 -19.04 5.87 -15.88
C GLY A 191 -19.38 5.65 -14.39
N THR A 192 -19.32 6.70 -13.56
CA THR A 192 -19.66 6.62 -12.14
C THR A 192 -21.03 7.24 -11.87
N ASP A 193 -22.04 6.41 -11.56
CA ASP A 193 -23.42 6.84 -11.26
C ASP A 193 -23.56 7.76 -10.03
N PHE A 194 -22.49 7.94 -9.25
CA PHE A 194 -22.49 8.78 -8.06
C PHE A 194 -21.15 9.51 -7.89
N ILE A 195 -21.19 10.84 -8.01
CA ILE A 195 -20.13 11.77 -7.60
C ILE A 195 -20.50 12.29 -6.21
N LEU A 196 -19.61 12.17 -5.23
CA LEU A 196 -19.84 12.74 -3.90
C LEU A 196 -19.82 14.27 -4.01
N ALA A 197 -20.81 14.96 -3.42
CA ALA A 197 -20.99 16.40 -3.56
C ALA A 197 -19.76 17.22 -3.14
N ASP A 198 -19.00 16.75 -2.14
CA ASP A 198 -17.75 17.37 -1.69
C ASP A 198 -16.63 17.33 -2.76
N GLU A 199 -16.65 16.35 -3.67
CA GLU A 199 -15.73 16.27 -4.82
C GLU A 199 -16.27 17.08 -6.01
N HIS A 200 -17.58 17.27 -6.14
CA HIS A 200 -18.16 17.99 -7.28
C HIS A 200 -17.87 19.51 -7.24
N GLU A 201 -17.74 20.12 -6.06
CA GLU A 201 -17.43 21.56 -5.93
C GLU A 201 -15.96 21.89 -6.26
N GLU A 202 -15.03 20.95 -6.06
CA GLU A 202 -13.60 21.17 -6.38
C GLU A 202 -13.26 20.92 -7.86
N PHE A 203 -14.08 20.17 -8.58
CA PHE A 203 -13.86 19.86 -10.00
C PHE A 203 -14.46 20.89 -10.96
N PHE A 204 -15.40 21.73 -10.49
CA PHE A 204 -16.08 22.73 -11.33
C PHE A 204 -15.78 24.19 -10.98
N ASN A 205 -15.03 24.45 -9.90
CA ASN A 205 -14.59 25.81 -9.59
C ASN A 205 -13.21 26.08 -10.22
N LYS A 206 -13.23 27.08 -11.11
CA LYS A 206 -12.12 27.64 -11.90
C LYS A 206 -10.93 28.11 -11.07
#